data_AF-A0A527Y067-F1
#
_entry.id   AF-A0A527Y067-F1
#
_cell.length_a   1.000
_cell.length_b   1.000
_cell.length_c   1.000
_cell.angle_alpha   90.00
_cell.angle_beta   90.00
_cell.angle_gamma   90.00
#
_symmetry.space_group_name_H-M   'P 1'
#
loop_
_entity.id
_entity.type
_entity.pdbx_description
1 polymer ?
#
loop_
_entity_poly.entity_id
_entity_poly.type
_entity_poly.pdbx_seq_one_letter_code
_entity_poly.pdbx_strand_id
1 'polypeptide(L)'
;LKSEFGARRAEALYCSVDPTRHRRTRHAVEWDLGYLGTYSADRQPSLEALLLEPARRLPDRRFVVAGSQYPSDIAWPDNVERIEHLPPSEHAAFYSRQRYTLNLTRASMIAAGWSPSVRLFEAAACGTPIISDRWPG
;
A
#
# COMPACT_ATOMS: atom_id res chain seq x y z
N LEU A 1 14.39 5.11 26.76
CA LEU A 1 15.26 5.99 25.92
C LEU A 1 16.02 7.05 26.73
N LYS A 2 15.38 8.12 27.24
CA LYS A 2 16.09 9.13 28.07
C LYS A 2 16.53 8.55 29.42
N SER A 3 15.62 7.87 30.12
CA SER A 3 15.87 7.26 31.44
C SER A 3 16.76 6.02 31.40
N GLU A 4 16.47 5.09 30.48
CA GLU A 4 17.15 3.79 30.41
C GLU A 4 18.47 3.81 29.63
N PHE A 5 18.57 4.65 28.59
CA PHE A 5 19.74 4.67 27.69
C PHE A 5 20.47 6.02 27.68
N GLY A 6 20.10 6.96 28.56
CA GLY A 6 20.75 8.27 28.68
C GLY A 6 20.64 9.17 27.44
N ALA A 7 19.66 8.92 26.56
CA ALA A 7 19.49 9.73 25.35
C ALA A 7 19.21 11.19 25.69
N ARG A 8 19.99 12.13 25.13
CA ARG A 8 19.83 13.58 25.41
C ARG A 8 18.52 14.14 24.85
N ARG A 9 18.08 13.65 23.69
CA ARG A 9 16.82 14.03 23.02
C ARG A 9 16.18 12.78 22.44
N ALA A 10 14.98 12.46 22.91
CA ALA A 10 14.16 11.36 22.42
C ALA A 10 12.79 11.96 22.15
N GLU A 11 12.51 12.16 20.88
CA GLU A 11 11.31 12.82 20.35
C GLU A 11 10.75 11.93 19.23
N ALA A 12 9.47 12.09 18.91
CA ALA A 12 8.85 11.35 17.82
C ALA A 12 9.42 11.78 16.45
N LEU A 13 9.78 10.79 15.63
CA LEU A 13 10.07 10.99 14.21
C LEU A 13 9.00 10.25 13.40
N TYR A 14 8.09 11.02 12.81
CA TYR A 14 7.01 10.46 12.01
C TYR A 14 7.50 9.96 10.66
N CYS A 15 6.75 9.03 10.07
CA CYS A 15 7.02 8.54 8.74
C CYS A 15 6.97 9.71 7.73
N SER A 16 7.89 9.70 6.78
CA SER A 16 8.06 10.75 5.78
C SER A 16 8.51 10.14 4.45
N VAL A 17 8.44 10.93 3.39
CA VAL A 17 8.77 10.51 2.02
C VAL A 17 9.58 11.60 1.32
N ASP A 18 10.45 11.19 0.40
CA ASP A 18 11.15 12.12 -0.49
C ASP A 18 10.27 12.44 -1.71
N PRO A 19 9.74 13.68 -1.82
CA PRO A 19 8.84 14.05 -2.92
C PRO A 19 9.57 14.20 -4.26
N THR A 20 10.91 14.23 -4.27
CA THR A 20 11.67 14.25 -5.53
C THR A 20 11.76 12.85 -6.16
N ARG A 21 11.74 11.81 -5.32
CA ARG A 21 11.69 10.40 -5.74
C ARG A 21 10.27 9.91 -5.97
N HIS A 22 9.35 10.26 -5.07
CA HIS A 22 7.94 9.89 -5.17
C HIS A 22 7.15 11.09 -5.69
N ARG A 23 7.05 11.17 -7.02
CA ARG A 23 6.29 12.20 -7.72
C ARG A 23 5.48 11.58 -8.85
N ARG A 24 4.38 12.24 -9.20
CA ARG A 24 3.55 11.82 -10.33
C ARG A 24 4.40 11.73 -11.60
N THR A 25 4.32 10.58 -12.26
CA THR A 25 4.95 10.34 -13.55
C THR A 25 3.95 10.53 -14.69
N ARG A 26 4.45 10.60 -15.93
CA ARG A 26 3.64 10.81 -17.16
C ARG A 26 2.97 9.55 -17.71
N HIS A 27 2.98 8.44 -16.97
CA HIS A 27 2.36 7.20 -17.43
C HIS A 27 0.84 7.35 -17.49
N ALA A 28 0.22 6.71 -18.48
CA ALA A 28 -1.23 6.59 -18.54
C ALA A 28 -1.72 5.71 -17.38
N VAL A 29 -2.98 5.87 -17.02
CA VAL A 29 -3.64 4.97 -16.07
C VAL A 29 -3.87 3.61 -16.75
N GLU A 30 -3.41 2.54 -16.10
CA GLU A 30 -3.49 1.15 -16.56
C GLU A 30 -4.43 0.31 -15.68
N TRP A 31 -4.53 0.64 -14.39
CA TRP A 31 -5.33 -0.09 -13.41
C TRP A 31 -6.35 0.83 -12.71
N ASP A 32 -7.57 0.32 -12.50
CA ASP A 32 -8.61 1.01 -11.75
C ASP A 32 -8.29 1.02 -10.24
N LEU A 33 -7.75 -0.07 -9.68
CA LEU A 33 -7.32 -0.16 -8.29
C LEU A 33 -6.06 -1.01 -8.14
N GLY A 34 -5.03 -0.48 -7.47
CA GLY A 34 -3.83 -1.25 -7.15
C GLY A 34 -3.53 -1.33 -5.65
N TYR A 35 -2.72 -2.30 -5.26
CA TYR A 35 -2.21 -2.47 -3.89
C TYR A 35 -0.73 -2.84 -3.90
N LEU A 36 0.07 -2.19 -3.05
CA LEU A 36 1.49 -2.51 -2.85
C LEU A 36 1.73 -2.94 -1.40
N GLY A 37 2.08 -4.21 -1.22
CA GLY A 37 2.48 -4.73 0.08
C GLY A 37 2.80 -6.21 0.06
N THR A 38 3.87 -6.58 0.77
CA THR A 38 4.18 -7.99 1.07
C THR A 38 3.01 -8.67 1.78
N TYR A 39 2.80 -9.95 1.50
CA TYR A 39 1.77 -10.73 2.18
C TYR A 39 1.87 -10.61 3.71
N SER A 40 0.70 -10.60 4.34
CA SER A 40 0.56 -10.62 5.79
C SER A 40 -0.82 -11.17 6.12
N ALA A 41 -0.88 -12.21 6.95
CA ALA A 41 -2.12 -12.90 7.27
C ALA A 41 -3.17 -11.96 7.90
N ASP A 42 -2.73 -10.95 8.65
CA ASP A 42 -3.59 -9.93 9.26
C ASP A 42 -4.24 -8.97 8.24
N ARG A 43 -3.62 -8.77 7.07
CA ARG A 43 -4.15 -7.92 5.99
C ARG A 43 -4.94 -8.68 4.94
N GLN A 44 -4.80 -10.00 4.86
CA GLN A 44 -5.47 -10.80 3.84
C GLN A 44 -6.99 -10.62 3.85
N PRO A 45 -7.71 -10.59 5.00
CA PRO A 45 -9.16 -10.36 5.01
C PRO A 45 -9.56 -9.00 4.42
N SER A 46 -8.78 -7.94 4.69
CA SER A 46 -9.04 -6.62 4.13
C SER A 46 -8.71 -6.52 2.65
N LEU A 47 -7.63 -7.18 2.20
CA LEU A 47 -7.30 -7.27 0.77
C LEU A 47 -8.38 -8.03 -0.01
N GLU A 48 -8.89 -9.11 0.60
CA GLU A 48 -10.00 -9.88 0.07
C GLU A 48 -11.24 -8.98 -0.11
N ALA A 49 -11.66 -8.30 0.96
CA ALA A 49 -12.88 -7.49 0.96
C ALA A 49 -12.80 -6.21 0.10
N LEU A 50 -11.62 -5.58 0.03
CA LEU A 50 -11.45 -4.25 -0.57
C LEU A 50 -10.78 -4.26 -1.95
N LEU A 51 -10.26 -5.40 -2.41
CA LEU A 51 -9.66 -5.53 -3.74
C LEU A 51 -10.12 -6.78 -4.49
N LEU A 52 -9.98 -7.98 -3.91
CA LEU A 52 -10.28 -9.23 -4.63
C LEU A 52 -11.77 -9.43 -4.87
N GLU A 53 -12.60 -9.19 -3.87
CA GLU A 53 -14.06 -9.26 -4.03
C GLU A 53 -14.60 -8.18 -5.00
N PRO A 54 -14.18 -6.91 -4.91
CA PRO A 54 -14.47 -5.93 -5.96
C PRO A 54 -14.03 -6.36 -7.36
N ALA A 55 -12.86 -6.99 -7.50
CA ALA A 55 -12.37 -7.48 -8.78
C ALA A 55 -13.27 -8.57 -9.37
N ARG A 56 -13.74 -9.52 -8.56
CA ARG A 56 -14.72 -10.54 -8.99
C ARG A 56 -16.04 -9.93 -9.46
N ARG A 57 -16.50 -8.88 -8.77
CA ARG A 57 -17.77 -8.20 -9.06
C ARG A 57 -17.71 -7.24 -10.25
N LEU A 58 -16.50 -6.89 -10.70
CA LEU A 58 -16.26 -5.92 -11.77
C LEU A 58 -15.28 -6.50 -12.80
N PRO A 59 -15.67 -7.55 -13.55
CA PRO A 59 -14.76 -8.26 -14.46
C PRO A 59 -14.18 -7.37 -15.57
N ASP A 60 -14.88 -6.30 -15.97
CA ASP A 60 -14.43 -5.35 -17.00
C ASP A 60 -13.43 -4.29 -16.47
N ARG A 61 -13.07 -4.34 -15.18
CA ARG A 61 -12.12 -3.43 -14.53
C ARG A 61 -10.78 -4.10 -14.29
N ARG A 62 -9.70 -3.32 -14.26
CA ARG A 62 -8.34 -3.84 -14.12
C ARG A 62 -7.79 -3.57 -12.72
N PHE A 63 -7.28 -4.60 -12.07
CA PHE A 63 -6.71 -4.53 -10.74
C PHE A 63 -5.26 -4.97 -10.74
N VAL A 64 -4.49 -4.54 -9.74
CA VAL A 64 -3.11 -5.02 -9.57
C VAL A 64 -2.76 -5.20 -8.10
N VAL A 65 -2.08 -6.30 -7.79
CA VAL A 65 -1.41 -6.49 -6.49
C VAL A 65 0.08 -6.64 -6.77
N ALA A 66 0.87 -5.82 -6.10
CA ALA A 66 2.32 -5.87 -6.12
C ALA A 66 2.84 -6.22 -4.72
N GLY A 67 3.68 -7.24 -4.62
CA GLY A 67 4.21 -7.70 -3.35
C GLY A 67 4.46 -9.20 -3.31
N SER A 68 5.41 -9.58 -2.48
CA SER A 68 5.94 -10.94 -2.36
C SER A 68 5.25 -11.76 -1.28
N GLN A 69 5.59 -13.05 -1.21
CA GLN A 69 5.23 -13.98 -0.13
C GLN A 69 3.74 -14.34 -0.05
N TYR A 70 2.98 -14.06 -1.10
CA TYR A 70 1.59 -14.51 -1.17
C TYR A 70 1.54 -16.03 -1.29
N PRO A 71 0.72 -16.72 -0.48
CA PRO A 71 0.48 -18.14 -0.60
C PRO A 71 0.04 -18.54 -2.02
N SER A 72 0.51 -19.70 -2.47
CA SER A 72 0.21 -20.21 -3.82
C SER A 72 -1.24 -20.67 -3.98
N ASP A 73 -1.97 -20.84 -2.89
CA ASP A 73 -3.37 -21.28 -2.85
C ASP A 73 -4.37 -20.12 -2.89
N ILE A 74 -3.92 -18.86 -2.99
CA ILE A 74 -4.83 -17.73 -3.21
C ILE A 74 -5.43 -17.80 -4.62
N ALA A 75 -6.75 -17.86 -4.67
CA ALA A 75 -7.52 -17.76 -5.90
C ALA A 75 -7.62 -16.30 -6.37
N TRP A 76 -6.69 -15.90 -7.24
CA TRP A 76 -6.68 -14.58 -7.86
C TRP A 76 -7.75 -14.47 -8.96
N PRO A 77 -8.59 -13.42 -8.97
CA PRO A 77 -9.48 -13.13 -10.10
C PRO A 77 -8.68 -12.85 -11.39
N ASP A 78 -9.22 -13.24 -12.55
CA ASP A 78 -8.56 -13.12 -13.86
C ASP A 78 -8.18 -11.67 -14.23
N ASN A 79 -8.89 -10.69 -13.67
CA ASN A 79 -8.65 -9.27 -13.88
C ASN A 79 -7.73 -8.63 -12.82
N VAL A 80 -7.07 -9.44 -11.98
CA VAL A 80 -6.04 -9.00 -11.03
C VAL A 80 -4.66 -9.38 -11.54
N GLU A 81 -3.90 -8.38 -11.96
CA GLU A 81 -2.49 -8.55 -12.31
C GLU A 81 -1.63 -8.76 -11.05
N ARG A 82 -0.67 -9.69 -11.13
CA ARG A 82 0.25 -10.01 -10.04
C ARG A 82 1.69 -9.64 -10.37
N ILE A 83 2.25 -8.78 -9.53
CA ILE A 83 3.67 -8.43 -9.55
C ILE A 83 4.29 -8.99 -8.26
N GLU A 84 5.14 -10.01 -8.38
CA GLU A 84 5.75 -10.67 -7.22
C GLU A 84 6.77 -9.78 -6.50
N HIS A 85 7.54 -9.02 -7.26
CA HIS A 85 8.51 -8.06 -6.72
C HIS A 85 8.48 -6.77 -7.53
N LEU A 86 8.25 -5.65 -6.84
CA LEU A 86 8.32 -4.31 -7.41
C LEU A 86 9.43 -3.54 -6.67
N PRO A 87 10.51 -3.12 -7.35
CA PRO A 87 11.61 -2.44 -6.69
C PRO A 87 11.20 -1.00 -6.29
N PRO A 88 11.83 -0.42 -5.24
CA PRO A 88 11.52 0.94 -4.79
C PRO A 88 11.63 2.04 -5.84
N SER A 89 12.54 1.90 -6.80
CA SER A 89 12.68 2.82 -7.93
C SER A 89 11.45 2.90 -8.83
N GLU A 90 10.58 1.89 -8.79
CA GLU A 90 9.39 1.80 -9.64
C GLU A 90 8.08 2.18 -8.93
N HIS A 91 8.10 2.37 -7.60
CA HIS A 91 6.89 2.71 -6.84
C HIS A 91 6.18 3.95 -7.40
N ALA A 92 6.93 4.99 -7.78
CA ALA A 92 6.33 6.22 -8.32
C ALA A 92 5.58 5.98 -9.63
N ALA A 93 6.17 5.18 -10.53
CA ALA A 93 5.53 4.79 -11.78
C ALA A 93 4.30 3.90 -11.52
N PHE A 94 4.43 2.93 -10.62
CA PHE A 94 3.35 2.04 -10.22
C PHE A 94 2.13 2.80 -9.68
N TYR A 95 2.33 3.71 -8.73
CA TYR A 95 1.24 4.53 -8.19
C TYR A 95 0.63 5.46 -9.26
N SER A 96 1.44 6.02 -10.15
CA SER A 96 0.97 6.96 -11.18
C SER A 96 0.07 6.33 -12.24
N ARG A 97 0.20 5.02 -12.45
CA ARG A 97 -0.61 4.21 -13.39
C ARG A 97 -1.93 3.74 -12.81
N GLN A 98 -2.25 4.12 -11.58
CA GLN A 98 -3.48 3.71 -10.90
C GLN A 98 -4.49 4.85 -10.85
N ARG A 99 -5.76 4.53 -11.06
CA ARG A 99 -6.86 5.47 -10.80
C ARG A 99 -7.05 5.68 -9.30
N TYR A 100 -6.98 4.58 -8.53
CA TYR A 100 -6.98 4.56 -7.07
C TYR A 100 -5.91 3.57 -6.58
N THR A 101 -5.31 3.82 -5.43
CA THR A 101 -4.50 2.83 -4.73
C THR A 101 -5.14 2.49 -3.39
N LEU A 102 -5.14 1.20 -3.06
CA LEU A 102 -5.50 0.68 -1.75
C LEU A 102 -4.27 0.75 -0.83
N ASN A 103 -4.46 1.32 0.35
CA ASN A 103 -3.54 1.20 1.48
C ASN A 103 -4.21 0.34 2.56
N LEU A 104 -3.48 -0.63 3.12
CA LEU A 104 -3.97 -1.46 4.22
C LEU A 104 -2.98 -1.41 5.38
N THR A 105 -3.50 -1.12 6.56
CA THR A 105 -2.70 -0.93 7.77
C THR A 105 -2.60 -2.26 8.54
N ARG A 106 -1.40 -2.58 9.05
CA ARG A 106 -1.22 -3.79 9.86
C ARG A 106 -1.86 -3.64 11.23
N ALA A 107 -2.33 -4.74 11.81
CA ALA A 107 -2.96 -4.71 13.13
C ALA A 107 -2.02 -4.14 14.22
N SER A 108 -0.72 -4.46 14.14
CA SER A 108 0.29 -3.91 15.06
C SER A 108 0.50 -2.41 14.91
N MET A 109 0.36 -1.87 13.69
CA MET A 109 0.44 -0.42 13.43
C MET A 109 -0.78 0.31 13.97
N ILE A 110 -1.98 -0.29 13.81
CA ILE A 110 -3.22 0.22 14.41
C ILE A 110 -3.09 0.23 15.95
N ALA A 111 -2.58 -0.86 16.54
CA ALA A 111 -2.40 -0.97 17.98
C ALA A 111 -1.36 0.01 18.55
N ALA A 112 -0.29 0.29 17.80
CA ALA A 112 0.69 1.32 18.16
C ALA A 112 0.10 2.74 18.08
N GLY A 113 -0.96 2.93 17.28
CA GLY A 113 -1.63 4.21 17.07
C GLY A 113 -0.83 5.17 16.16
N TRP A 114 -1.53 5.94 15.32
CA TRP A 114 -0.97 7.00 14.46
C TRP A 114 0.33 6.61 13.71
N SER A 115 0.44 5.34 13.33
CA SER A 115 1.65 4.73 12.75
C SER A 115 1.37 4.11 11.37
N PRO A 116 0.89 4.90 10.38
CA PRO A 116 0.60 4.38 9.05
C PRO A 116 1.86 3.86 8.36
N SER A 117 1.65 2.94 7.41
CA SER A 117 2.72 2.45 6.55
C SER A 117 3.30 3.58 5.68
N VAL A 118 4.60 3.52 5.39
CA VAL A 118 5.26 4.44 4.44
C VAL A 118 4.57 4.49 3.08
N ARG A 119 3.88 3.40 2.70
CA ARG A 119 3.12 3.28 1.44
C ARG A 119 2.07 4.38 1.28
N LEU A 120 1.44 4.79 2.37
CA LEU A 120 0.47 5.87 2.37
C LEU A 120 1.11 7.19 1.88
N PHE A 121 2.31 7.49 2.35
CA PHE A 121 3.05 8.70 1.98
C PHE A 121 3.62 8.62 0.57
N GLU A 122 4.14 7.45 0.15
CA GLU A 122 4.58 7.24 -1.23
C GLU A 122 3.46 7.51 -2.24
N ALA A 123 2.26 6.94 -1.98
CA ALA A 123 1.08 7.15 -2.81
C ALA A 123 0.62 8.62 -2.82
N ALA A 124 0.57 9.25 -1.64
CA ALA A 124 0.16 10.64 -1.50
C ALA A 124 1.12 11.61 -2.23
N ALA A 125 2.43 11.39 -2.14
CA ALA A 125 3.42 12.19 -2.85
C ALA A 125 3.35 12.01 -4.37
N CYS A 126 2.91 10.83 -4.84
CA CYS A 126 2.61 10.61 -6.25
C CYS A 126 1.28 11.23 -6.70
N GLY A 127 0.47 11.78 -5.80
CA GLY A 127 -0.84 12.37 -6.10
C GLY A 127 -1.87 11.34 -6.57
N THR A 128 -1.73 10.08 -6.15
CA THR A 128 -2.71 9.02 -6.46
C THR A 128 -3.80 9.01 -5.40
N PRO A 129 -5.08 9.08 -5.76
CA PRO A 129 -6.18 8.93 -4.82
C PRO A 129 -6.10 7.64 -4.01
N ILE A 130 -6.26 7.73 -2.70
CA ILE A 130 -6.05 6.61 -1.77
C ILE A 130 -7.39 6.14 -1.22
N ILE A 131 -7.61 4.84 -1.29
CA ILE A 131 -8.64 4.10 -0.54
C ILE A 131 -7.92 3.41 0.62
N SER A 132 -8.43 3.49 1.84
CA SER A 132 -7.84 2.82 3.00
C SER A 132 -8.88 2.10 3.83
N ASP A 133 -8.42 1.09 4.57
CA ASP A 133 -9.13 0.53 5.71
C ASP A 133 -9.48 1.59 6.76
N ARG A 134 -10.57 1.36 7.50
CA ARG A 134 -11.06 2.30 8.51
C ARG A 134 -10.41 2.02 9.86
N TRP A 135 -9.64 2.97 10.36
CA TRP A 135 -9.12 2.99 11.72
C TRP A 135 -8.95 4.45 12.21
N PRO A 136 -8.71 4.70 13.51
CA PRO A 136 -8.70 6.06 14.05
C PRO A 136 -7.51 6.95 13.63
N GLY A 137 -6.46 6.39 13.04
CA GLY A 137 -5.26 7.13 12.60
C GLY A 137 -4.96 6.94 11.13
#